data_AF-A0A817MLZ4-F1
#
_entry.id   AF-A0A817MLZ4-F1
#
_cell.length_a   1.000
_cell.length_b   1.000
_cell.length_c   1.000
_cell.angle_alpha   90.00
_cell.angle_beta   90.00
_cell.angle_gamma   90.00
#
_symmetry.space_group_name_H-M   'P 1'
#
loop_
_entity.id
_entity.type
_entity.pdbx_description
1 polymer ?
#
loop_
_entity_poly.entity_id
_entity_poly.type
_entity_poly.pdbx_seq_one_letter_code
_entity_poly.pdbx_strand_id
1 'polypeptide(L)'
;KYLHHNFICVLLNDLFGIQVRSGCSCAGPYVLDLLNINDETADIYAKFITANENNRLGEIPKIELMKPGFTRFNLSYFASDEEVDYILNAVEFIATDGWKFLSLYTYNPKTAVWRARSIASQDSLSQYHSLQMISFKNGTMEGNPEEQQIKLFNSDTPPLITNISSNDPIEEARLIANKIPKYVYENIDFRNDPPLNIPDEYKDFIWFAIPKDSIRKIVNDVEQKDSKAVPFRPNNDN
;
A
#
# COMPACT_ATOMS: atom_id res chain seq x y z
N LYS A 1 -4.58 -12.12 -7.85
CA LYS A 1 -3.64 -11.44 -6.91
C LYS A 1 -4.43 -10.43 -6.08
N TYR A 2 -4.08 -10.26 -4.81
CA TYR A 2 -4.70 -9.28 -3.92
C TYR A 2 -3.89 -7.97 -3.85
N LEU A 3 -4.44 -6.96 -3.17
CA LEU A 3 -3.68 -5.79 -2.76
C LEU A 3 -2.90 -6.09 -1.47
N HIS A 4 -1.67 -5.61 -1.39
CA HIS A 4 -0.84 -5.80 -0.20
C HIS A 4 -1.45 -5.06 1.00
N HIS A 5 -1.48 -5.67 2.19
CA HIS A 5 -2.10 -5.05 3.38
C HIS A 5 -1.49 -3.68 3.74
N ASN A 6 -0.17 -3.53 3.68
CA ASN A 6 0.47 -2.23 3.90
C ASN A 6 0.08 -1.19 2.86
N PHE A 7 -0.18 -1.60 1.61
CA PHE A 7 -0.65 -0.69 0.56
C PHE A 7 -2.07 -0.21 0.86
N ILE A 8 -2.96 -1.11 1.28
CA ILE A 8 -4.33 -0.76 1.70
C ILE A 8 -4.29 0.25 2.86
N CYS A 9 -3.40 0.06 3.84
CA CYS A 9 -3.27 1.01 4.95
C CYS A 9 -2.82 2.39 4.49
N VAL A 10 -1.80 2.45 3.64
CA VAL A 10 -1.32 3.72 3.08
C VAL A 10 -2.43 4.40 2.29
N LEU A 11 -3.19 3.63 1.50
CA LEU A 11 -4.27 4.19 0.68
C LEU A 11 -5.43 4.72 1.55
N LEU A 12 -5.86 4.00 2.58
CA LEU A 12 -6.88 4.49 3.53
C LEU A 12 -6.45 5.78 4.24
N ASN A 13 -5.17 5.86 4.62
CA ASN A 13 -4.62 7.04 5.25
C ASN A 13 -4.53 8.22 4.28
N ASP A 14 -3.96 8.00 3.11
CA ASP A 14 -3.66 9.06 2.14
C ASP A 14 -4.93 9.58 1.44
N LEU A 15 -5.92 8.71 1.19
CA LEU A 15 -7.17 9.08 0.53
C LEU A 15 -8.27 9.54 1.48
N PHE A 16 -8.32 9.03 2.70
CA PHE A 16 -9.51 9.21 3.54
C PHE A 16 -9.18 9.71 4.94
N GLY A 17 -7.89 9.84 5.27
CA GLY A 17 -7.44 10.16 6.62
C GLY A 17 -7.73 9.05 7.63
N ILE A 18 -8.11 7.84 7.17
CA ILE A 18 -8.51 6.75 8.05
C ILE A 18 -7.26 6.00 8.50
N GLN A 19 -6.96 6.12 9.79
CA GLN A 19 -5.82 5.44 10.39
C GLN A 19 -6.12 3.97 10.64
N VAL A 20 -5.38 3.10 9.98
CA VAL A 20 -5.50 1.65 10.09
C VAL A 20 -4.16 1.00 10.33
N ARG A 21 -4.18 -0.25 10.82
CA ARG A 21 -2.96 -1.03 11.06
C ARG A 21 -2.94 -2.25 10.15
N SER A 22 -1.77 -2.60 9.66
CA SER A 22 -1.53 -3.77 8.83
C SER A 22 -0.47 -4.69 9.40
N GLY A 23 -0.50 -5.95 8.97
CA GLY A 23 0.51 -6.96 9.24
C GLY A 23 -0.01 -8.10 10.12
N CYS A 24 0.87 -9.08 10.38
CA CYS A 24 0.57 -10.17 11.29
C CYS A 24 0.66 -9.67 12.74
N SER A 25 -0.46 -9.21 13.30
CA SER A 25 -0.51 -8.65 14.64
C SER A 25 -0.22 -9.74 15.69
N CYS A 26 1.02 -9.90 16.16
CA CYS A 26 1.46 -10.70 17.33
C CYS A 26 0.89 -12.13 17.49
N ALA A 27 0.17 -12.62 16.48
CA ALA A 27 -0.61 -13.84 16.47
C ALA A 27 -0.37 -14.50 15.09
N GLY A 28 0.88 -14.89 14.85
CA GLY A 28 1.30 -15.59 13.64
C GLY A 28 0.40 -16.78 13.30
N PRO A 29 0.09 -17.68 14.25
CA PRO A 29 -0.79 -18.83 13.99
C PRO A 29 -2.19 -18.42 13.50
N TYR A 30 -2.77 -17.37 14.08
CA TYR A 30 -4.09 -16.88 13.65
C TYR A 30 -4.10 -16.40 12.20
N VAL A 31 -3.01 -15.79 11.72
CA VAL A 31 -2.91 -15.37 10.32
C VAL A 31 -2.82 -16.57 9.39
N LEU A 32 -2.09 -17.62 9.80
CA LEU A 32 -1.99 -18.85 9.02
C LEU A 32 -3.36 -19.52 8.90
N ASP A 33 -4.09 -19.66 10.02
CA ASP A 33 -5.43 -20.23 10.05
C ASP A 33 -6.43 -19.38 9.25
N LEU A 34 -6.45 -18.06 9.46
CA LEU A 34 -7.38 -17.14 8.80
C LEU A 34 -7.21 -17.14 7.28
N LEU A 35 -5.97 -17.21 6.81
CA LEU A 35 -5.65 -17.22 5.39
C LEU A 35 -5.65 -18.65 4.81
N ASN A 36 -5.85 -19.67 5.65
CA ASN A 36 -5.77 -21.08 5.28
C ASN A 36 -4.42 -21.44 4.62
N ILE A 37 -3.32 -20.99 5.25
CA ILE A 37 -1.95 -21.26 4.83
C ILE A 37 -1.49 -22.56 5.49
N ASN A 38 -1.12 -23.55 4.67
CA ASN A 38 -0.57 -24.80 5.17
C ASN A 38 0.88 -24.63 5.70
N ASP A 39 1.34 -25.59 6.49
CA ASP A 39 2.69 -25.56 7.10
C ASP A 39 3.80 -25.42 6.05
N GLU A 40 3.67 -26.10 4.90
CA GLU A 40 4.66 -26.03 3.80
C GLU A 40 4.80 -24.60 3.25
N THR A 41 3.68 -23.91 3.04
CA THR A 41 3.64 -22.52 2.55
C THR A 41 4.10 -21.55 3.65
N ALA A 42 3.76 -21.83 4.91
CA ALA A 42 4.22 -21.05 6.05
C ALA A 42 5.75 -21.07 6.17
N ASP A 43 6.38 -22.25 6.01
CA ASP A 43 7.83 -22.42 6.01
C ASP A 43 8.50 -21.64 4.87
N ILE A 44 7.89 -21.60 3.70
CA ILE A 44 8.39 -20.81 2.56
C ILE A 44 8.36 -19.32 2.90
N TYR A 45 7.25 -18.81 3.45
CA TYR A 45 7.18 -17.41 3.87
C TYR A 45 8.16 -17.09 5.01
N ALA A 46 8.36 -18.01 5.95
CA ALA A 46 9.34 -17.86 7.03
C ALA A 46 10.77 -17.68 6.49
N LYS A 47 11.16 -18.41 5.43
CA LYS A 47 12.48 -18.25 4.79
C LYS A 47 12.72 -16.81 4.29
N PHE A 48 11.71 -16.17 3.70
CA PHE A 48 11.82 -14.79 3.22
C PHE A 48 11.93 -13.75 4.35
N ILE A 49 11.39 -14.05 5.53
CA ILE A 49 11.35 -13.13 6.68
C ILE A 49 12.60 -13.30 7.55
N THR A 50 13.04 -14.54 7.79
CA THR A 50 14.16 -14.89 8.67
C THR A 50 15.52 -14.82 7.96
N ALA A 51 15.54 -14.67 6.64
CA ALA A 51 16.79 -14.46 5.90
C ALA A 51 17.63 -13.32 6.49
N ASN A 52 18.94 -13.55 6.60
CA ASN A 52 19.88 -12.57 7.13
C ASN A 52 20.02 -11.38 6.17
N GLU A 53 20.18 -10.17 6.72
CA GLU A 53 20.43 -8.96 5.93
C GLU A 53 21.78 -9.00 5.19
N ASN A 54 22.71 -9.81 5.71
CA ASN A 54 24.03 -10.05 5.15
C ASN A 54 23.95 -11.19 4.12
N ASN A 55 23.36 -10.92 2.96
CA ASN A 55 23.26 -11.85 1.83
C ASN A 55 24.62 -12.52 1.54
N ARG A 56 24.78 -13.78 1.93
CA ARG A 56 25.83 -14.62 1.36
C ARG A 56 25.39 -15.06 -0.04
N LEU A 57 26.36 -15.22 -0.93
CA LEU A 57 26.11 -15.59 -2.32
C LEU A 57 25.34 -16.92 -2.36
N GLY A 58 24.07 -16.89 -2.79
CA GLY A 58 23.19 -18.07 -2.86
C GLY A 58 22.07 -18.13 -1.81
N GLU A 59 21.99 -17.19 -0.85
CA GLU A 59 20.89 -17.12 0.11
C GLU A 59 19.72 -16.26 -0.40
N ILE A 60 18.49 -16.63 -0.01
CA ILE A 60 17.26 -15.88 -0.33
C ILE A 60 17.35 -14.50 0.34
N PRO A 61 17.19 -13.37 -0.38
CA PRO A 61 17.23 -12.06 0.24
C PRO A 61 16.03 -11.87 1.18
N LYS A 62 16.24 -11.15 2.28
CA LYS A 62 15.15 -10.75 3.18
C LYS A 62 14.16 -9.84 2.43
N ILE A 63 12.92 -10.29 2.31
CA ILE A 63 11.83 -9.58 1.63
C ILE A 63 10.63 -9.56 2.58
N GLU A 64 10.53 -8.52 3.40
CA GLU A 64 9.37 -8.32 4.29
C GLU A 64 8.06 -8.19 3.51
N LEU A 65 8.10 -7.78 2.24
CA LEU A 65 6.91 -7.68 1.38
C LEU A 65 6.23 -9.03 1.09
N MET A 66 6.95 -10.15 1.24
CA MET A 66 6.36 -11.49 1.06
C MET A 66 5.52 -11.93 2.25
N LYS A 67 5.63 -11.23 3.38
CA LYS A 67 4.95 -11.57 4.61
C LYS A 67 3.43 -11.48 4.45
N PRO A 68 2.70 -12.59 4.65
CA PRO A 68 1.24 -12.56 4.59
C PRO A 68 0.66 -11.79 5.78
N GLY A 69 -0.51 -11.18 5.56
CA GLY A 69 -1.18 -10.41 6.59
C GLY A 69 -2.47 -9.77 6.09
N PHE A 70 -3.13 -9.05 6.98
CA PHE A 70 -4.38 -8.34 6.70
C PHE A 70 -4.31 -6.92 7.23
N THR A 71 -5.24 -6.09 6.74
CA THR A 71 -5.50 -4.76 7.26
C THR A 71 -6.64 -4.83 8.25
N ARG A 72 -6.49 -4.20 9.41
CA ARG A 72 -7.53 -4.09 10.44
C ARG A 72 -7.85 -2.63 10.73
N PHE A 73 -9.13 -2.37 10.92
CA PHE A 73 -9.66 -1.11 11.41
C PHE A 73 -10.55 -1.40 12.63
N ASN A 74 -10.82 -0.36 13.42
CA ASN A 74 -11.69 -0.44 14.59
C ASN A 74 -12.77 0.63 14.45
N LEU A 75 -14.02 0.24 14.66
CA LEU A 75 -15.14 1.17 14.75
C LEU A 75 -15.37 1.50 16.22
N SER A 76 -15.21 2.78 16.57
CA SER A 76 -15.50 3.24 17.93
C SER A 76 -16.99 3.06 18.22
N TYR A 77 -17.33 2.62 19.43
CA TYR A 77 -18.72 2.54 19.88
C TYR A 77 -19.42 3.91 19.87
N PHE A 78 -18.64 4.99 19.99
CA PHE A 78 -19.15 6.37 19.97
C PHE A 78 -19.20 6.98 18.57
N ALA A 79 -18.80 6.23 17.53
CA ALA A 79 -18.86 6.73 16.16
C ALA A 79 -20.33 6.91 15.74
N SER A 80 -20.64 8.00 15.05
CA SER A 80 -21.97 8.17 14.47
C SER A 80 -22.17 7.21 13.29
N ASP A 81 -23.43 6.94 12.93
CA ASP A 81 -23.74 6.13 11.75
C ASP A 81 -23.10 6.73 10.48
N GLU A 82 -23.01 8.06 10.40
CA GLU A 82 -22.37 8.77 9.28
C GLU A 82 -20.85 8.51 9.21
N GLU A 83 -20.17 8.47 10.36
CA GLU A 83 -18.74 8.14 10.43
C GLU A 83 -18.49 6.68 10.06
N VAL A 84 -19.37 5.78 10.50
CA VAL A 84 -19.30 4.35 10.15
C VAL A 84 -19.52 4.16 8.66
N ASP A 85 -20.56 4.78 8.08
CA ASP A 85 -20.85 4.73 6.65
C ASP A 85 -19.70 5.28 5.82
N TYR A 86 -19.08 6.39 6.26
CA TYR A 86 -17.89 6.93 5.62
C TYR A 86 -16.74 5.91 5.57
N ILE A 87 -16.44 5.24 6.69
CA ILE A 87 -15.38 4.23 6.76
C ILE A 87 -15.71 3.03 5.84
N LEU A 88 -16.97 2.57 5.84
CA LEU A 88 -17.40 1.45 5.01
C LEU A 88 -17.31 1.80 3.52
N ASN A 89 -17.76 2.97 3.12
CA ASN A 89 -17.66 3.46 1.74
C ASN A 89 -16.20 3.61 1.28
N ALA A 90 -15.31 4.06 2.16
CA ALA A 90 -13.87 4.12 1.88
C ALA A 90 -13.26 2.72 1.67
N VAL A 91 -13.66 1.74 2.48
CA VAL A 91 -13.23 0.34 2.31
C VAL A 91 -13.77 -0.25 1.01
N GLU A 92 -15.04 -0.01 0.69
CA GLU A 92 -15.66 -0.42 -0.57
C GLU A 92 -14.91 0.17 -1.77
N PHE A 93 -14.63 1.47 -1.74
CA PHE A 93 -13.87 2.13 -2.79
C PHE A 93 -12.50 1.48 -3.03
N ILE A 94 -11.78 1.13 -1.97
CA ILE A 94 -10.47 0.48 -2.12
C ILE A 94 -10.60 -0.94 -2.69
N ALA A 95 -11.65 -1.66 -2.29
CA ALA A 95 -11.94 -2.98 -2.84
C ALA A 95 -12.26 -2.94 -4.34
N THR A 96 -12.97 -1.91 -4.81
CA THR A 96 -13.35 -1.77 -6.24
C THR A 96 -12.24 -1.14 -7.08
N ASP A 97 -11.69 -0.03 -6.63
CA ASP A 97 -10.87 0.89 -7.42
C ASP A 97 -9.45 1.12 -6.89
N GLY A 98 -9.15 0.64 -5.67
CA GLY A 98 -7.85 0.86 -5.03
C GLY A 98 -6.65 0.34 -5.84
N TRP A 99 -6.85 -0.68 -6.67
CA TRP A 99 -5.81 -1.22 -7.55
C TRP A 99 -5.33 -0.24 -8.63
N LYS A 100 -6.17 0.75 -9.02
CA LYS A 100 -5.80 1.78 -10.00
C LYS A 100 -4.68 2.66 -9.45
N PHE A 101 -4.71 2.95 -8.16
CA PHE A 101 -3.72 3.80 -7.48
C PHE A 101 -2.34 3.16 -7.36
N LEU A 102 -2.23 1.85 -7.51
CA LEU A 102 -0.97 1.12 -7.34
C LEU A 102 0.18 1.68 -8.20
N SER A 103 -0.13 2.21 -9.37
CA SER A 103 0.83 2.85 -10.28
C SER A 103 1.42 4.16 -9.74
N LEU A 104 0.67 4.89 -8.91
CA LEU A 104 1.10 6.15 -8.29
C LEU A 104 2.04 5.92 -7.10
N TYR A 105 2.14 4.68 -6.61
CA TYR A 105 2.95 4.30 -5.47
C TYR A 105 4.18 3.48 -5.90
N THR A 106 5.20 3.54 -5.06
CA THR A 106 6.36 2.67 -5.06
C THR A 106 6.45 1.95 -3.72
N TYR A 107 7.24 0.89 -3.66
CA TYR A 107 7.36 0.04 -2.46
C TYR A 107 8.82 -0.31 -2.21
N ASN A 108 9.17 -0.53 -0.94
CA ASN A 108 10.47 -1.06 -0.56
C ASN A 108 10.35 -2.56 -0.23
N PRO A 109 10.95 -3.47 -1.01
CA PRO A 109 10.87 -4.91 -0.77
C PRO A 109 11.39 -5.33 0.62
N LYS A 110 12.40 -4.63 1.15
CA LYS A 110 13.04 -4.97 2.43
C LYS A 110 12.23 -4.57 3.65
N THR A 111 11.48 -3.47 3.57
CA THR A 111 10.71 -2.93 4.72
C THR A 111 9.20 -3.09 4.56
N ALA A 112 8.74 -3.52 3.38
CA ALA A 112 7.33 -3.56 2.98
C ALA A 112 6.60 -2.20 3.07
N VAL A 113 7.34 -1.09 3.11
CA VAL A 113 6.78 0.26 3.15
C VAL A 113 6.39 0.71 1.75
N TRP A 114 5.18 1.26 1.62
CA TRP A 114 4.65 1.86 0.40
C TRP A 114 4.69 3.38 0.51
N ARG A 115 5.01 4.07 -0.58
CA ARG A 115 5.10 5.54 -0.63
C ARG A 115 4.58 6.05 -1.97
N ALA A 116 3.92 7.19 -1.96
CA ALA A 116 3.57 7.89 -3.19
C ALA A 116 4.85 8.29 -3.95
N ARG A 117 4.87 8.15 -5.28
CA ARG A 117 6.04 8.47 -6.11
C ARG A 117 6.44 9.95 -6.06
N SER A 118 5.47 10.84 -5.88
CA SER A 118 5.69 12.27 -5.65
C SER A 118 6.54 12.56 -4.41
N ILE A 119 6.41 11.73 -3.38
CA ILE A 119 7.17 11.85 -2.12
C ILE A 119 8.49 11.09 -2.23
N ALA A 120 8.49 9.93 -2.89
CA ALA A 120 9.68 9.09 -3.01
C ALA A 120 10.79 9.68 -3.91
N SER A 121 10.45 10.57 -4.85
CA SER A 121 11.45 11.29 -5.67
C SER A 121 12.18 12.39 -4.89
N GLN A 122 11.67 12.80 -3.73
CA GLN A 122 12.33 13.68 -2.78
C GLN A 122 13.17 12.84 -1.80
N ASP A 123 14.22 12.20 -2.32
CA ASP A 123 15.15 11.36 -1.54
C ASP A 123 16.06 12.20 -0.61
N SER A 124 15.52 13.27 -0.02
CA SER A 124 16.02 13.94 1.17
C SER A 124 15.40 13.26 2.40
N LEU A 125 15.82 12.03 2.67
CA LEU A 125 15.56 11.26 3.90
C LEU A 125 15.93 12.01 5.21
N SER A 126 16.41 13.24 5.14
CA SER A 126 16.69 14.15 6.25
C SER A 126 15.58 15.15 6.59
N GLN A 127 14.55 15.32 5.76
CA GLN A 127 13.58 16.43 5.92
C GLN A 127 12.32 16.10 6.71
N TYR A 128 11.98 14.83 6.86
CA TYR A 128 10.77 14.44 7.58
C TYR A 128 11.16 13.36 8.59
N HIS A 129 10.57 13.37 9.79
CA HIS A 129 10.60 12.34 10.84
C HIS A 129 11.33 12.66 12.15
N SER A 130 11.97 13.83 12.33
CA SER A 130 12.41 14.19 13.68
C SER A 130 11.25 14.82 14.45
N LEU A 131 10.86 14.25 15.59
CA LEU A 131 9.98 14.92 16.55
C LEU A 131 10.55 16.27 17.01
N GLN A 132 11.85 16.49 16.82
CA GLN A 132 12.53 17.77 17.12
C GLN A 132 12.09 18.92 16.20
N MET A 133 11.44 18.62 15.07
CA MET A 133 10.91 19.61 14.13
C MET A 133 9.51 20.10 14.49
N ILE A 134 8.89 19.52 15.54
CA ILE A 134 7.56 19.87 16.00
C ILE A 134 7.68 20.74 17.25
N SER A 135 7.11 21.94 17.21
CA SER A 135 7.04 22.87 18.33
C SER A 135 5.65 22.86 18.94
N PHE A 136 5.58 22.92 20.27
CA PHE A 136 4.34 23.07 21.05
C PHE A 136 4.28 24.40 21.81
N LYS A 137 5.11 25.38 21.43
CA LYS A 137 5.24 26.65 22.17
C LYS A 137 3.90 27.39 22.36
N ASN A 138 2.98 27.25 21.40
CA ASN A 138 1.69 27.93 21.42
C ASN A 138 0.54 27.01 21.89
N GLY A 139 0.83 25.82 22.41
CA GLY A 139 -0.19 24.82 22.77
C GLY A 139 -0.82 24.08 21.56
N THR A 140 -0.37 24.41 20.35
CA THR A 140 -0.71 23.75 19.08
C THR A 140 0.53 23.07 18.51
N MET A 141 0.32 21.99 17.75
CA MET A 141 1.40 21.31 17.04
C MET A 141 1.79 22.14 15.82
N GLU A 142 2.93 22.82 15.89
CA GLU A 142 3.46 23.67 14.80
C GLU A 142 4.71 23.02 14.20
N GLY A 143 4.65 22.67 12.91
CA GLY A 143 5.82 22.27 12.12
C GLY A 143 6.60 23.46 11.58
N ASN A 144 7.79 23.24 11.04
CA ASN A 144 8.64 24.31 10.51
C ASN A 144 7.94 25.05 9.32
N PRO A 145 7.77 26.39 9.38
CA PRO A 145 7.02 27.14 8.36
C PRO A 145 7.63 27.10 6.95
N GLU A 146 8.96 26.96 6.83
CA GLU A 146 9.65 26.89 5.54
C GLU A 146 9.34 25.58 4.78
N GLU A 147 8.90 24.53 5.47
CA GLU A 147 8.59 23.22 4.90
C GLU A 147 7.12 23.07 4.49
N GLN A 148 6.21 23.90 5.04
CA GLN A 148 4.84 24.02 4.54
C GLN A 148 4.79 24.55 3.09
N GLN A 149 5.87 25.18 2.62
CA GLN A 149 6.04 25.66 1.24
C GLN A 149 6.74 24.67 0.29
N ILE A 150 7.11 23.45 0.72
CA ILE A 150 7.64 22.42 -0.19
C ILE A 150 6.49 21.93 -1.10
N LYS A 151 6.22 22.74 -2.12
CA LYS A 151 5.45 22.51 -3.35
C LYS A 151 4.31 21.50 -3.23
N LEU A 152 3.22 22.01 -2.66
CA LEU A 152 1.87 21.50 -2.87
C LEU A 152 1.38 21.58 -4.33
N PHE A 153 2.07 22.26 -5.25
CA PHE A 153 1.63 22.35 -6.64
C PHE A 153 2.81 22.55 -7.60
N ASN A 154 3.02 21.59 -8.50
CA ASN A 154 3.50 21.82 -9.86
C ASN A 154 2.70 20.86 -10.77
N SER A 155 2.35 21.30 -11.97
CA SER A 155 1.51 20.58 -12.95
C SER A 155 1.97 19.16 -13.32
N ASP A 156 3.19 18.80 -12.95
CA ASP A 156 3.87 17.57 -13.38
C ASP A 156 3.93 16.51 -12.27
N THR A 157 3.45 16.80 -11.06
CA THR A 157 3.39 15.82 -9.96
C THR A 157 2.15 14.94 -10.04
N PRO A 158 2.24 13.63 -9.72
CA PRO A 158 1.05 12.79 -9.63
C PRO A 158 0.10 13.41 -8.61
N PRO A 159 -1.23 13.33 -8.81
CA PRO A 159 -2.20 13.95 -7.91
C PRO A 159 -1.91 13.49 -6.49
N LEU A 160 -1.31 14.37 -5.69
CA LEU A 160 -1.05 14.11 -4.29
C LEU A 160 -2.40 14.20 -3.60
N ILE A 161 -2.80 13.08 -3.00
CA ILE A 161 -4.16 12.82 -2.55
C ILE A 161 -4.40 13.37 -1.13
N THR A 162 -3.44 14.13 -0.62
CA THR A 162 -3.44 14.69 0.73
C THR A 162 -4.27 15.97 0.86
N ASN A 163 -4.88 16.44 -0.22
CA ASN A 163 -5.59 17.72 -0.29
C ASN A 163 -7.04 17.55 -0.72
N ILE A 164 -7.71 16.55 -0.18
CA ILE A 164 -9.16 16.41 -0.29
C ILE A 164 -9.78 17.51 0.56
N SER A 165 -9.99 18.64 -0.09
CA SER A 165 -10.54 19.87 0.48
C SER A 165 -12.06 19.93 0.27
N SER A 166 -12.66 18.87 -0.28
CA SER A 166 -14.07 18.80 -0.68
C SER A 166 -14.97 18.27 0.44
N ASN A 167 -16.27 18.61 0.37
CA ASN A 167 -17.31 18.13 1.30
C ASN A 167 -17.57 16.60 1.19
N ASP A 168 -17.01 15.91 0.18
CA ASP A 168 -17.15 14.46 0.00
C ASP A 168 -15.87 13.81 -0.57
N PRO A 169 -15.00 13.29 0.30
CA PRO A 169 -13.75 12.61 -0.07
C PRO A 169 -13.90 11.42 -1.03
N ILE A 170 -15.04 10.72 -0.99
CA ILE A 170 -15.23 9.47 -1.72
C ILE A 170 -15.43 9.76 -3.20
N GLU A 171 -16.26 10.75 -3.53
CA GLU A 171 -16.50 11.15 -4.91
C GLU A 171 -15.23 11.73 -5.56
N GLU A 172 -14.45 12.50 -4.81
CA GLU A 172 -13.17 13.00 -5.31
C GLU A 172 -12.18 11.87 -5.60
N ALA A 173 -12.09 10.87 -4.71
CA ALA A 173 -11.27 9.68 -4.94
C ALA A 173 -11.71 8.92 -6.21
N ARG A 174 -13.03 8.82 -6.47
CA ARG A 174 -13.57 8.22 -7.71
C ARG A 174 -13.17 9.02 -8.95
N LEU A 175 -13.27 10.34 -8.91
CA LEU A 175 -12.84 11.21 -10.01
C LEU A 175 -11.35 11.08 -10.30
N ILE A 176 -10.51 11.01 -9.27
CA ILE A 176 -9.08 10.77 -9.41
C ILE A 176 -8.86 9.39 -10.04
N ALA A 177 -9.48 8.34 -9.52
CA ALA A 177 -9.35 6.97 -10.02
C ALA A 177 -9.61 6.85 -11.52
N ASN A 178 -10.59 7.61 -12.04
CA ASN A 178 -10.91 7.64 -13.46
C ASN A 178 -9.87 8.37 -14.33
N LYS A 179 -9.11 9.31 -13.75
CA LYS A 179 -8.04 10.05 -14.45
C LYS A 179 -6.69 9.32 -14.44
N ILE A 180 -6.48 8.43 -13.48
CA ILE A 180 -5.20 7.70 -13.29
C ILE A 180 -4.73 6.97 -14.57
N PRO A 181 -5.58 6.20 -15.28
CA PRO A 181 -5.15 5.50 -16.50
C PRO A 181 -4.38 6.40 -17.46
N LYS A 182 -4.97 7.54 -17.84
CA LYS A 182 -4.36 8.50 -18.76
C LYS A 182 -3.04 9.07 -18.21
N TYR A 183 -3.03 9.49 -16.94
CA TYR A 183 -1.84 10.07 -16.31
C TYR A 183 -0.66 9.09 -16.30
N VAL A 184 -0.92 7.81 -15.99
CA VAL A 184 0.10 6.77 -15.88
C VAL A 184 0.85 6.56 -17.19
N TYR A 185 0.14 6.55 -18.31
CA TYR A 185 0.74 6.40 -19.64
C TYR A 185 1.71 7.52 -19.99
N GLU A 186 1.37 8.75 -19.62
CA GLU A 186 2.10 9.94 -20.03
C GLU A 186 3.32 10.22 -19.12
N ASN A 187 3.26 9.83 -17.84
CA ASN A 187 4.16 10.41 -16.83
C ASN A 187 4.94 9.41 -15.96
N ILE A 188 4.66 8.11 -16.00
CA ILE A 188 5.27 7.15 -15.06
C ILE A 188 6.21 6.17 -15.76
N ASP A 189 7.47 6.18 -15.36
CA ASP A 189 8.47 5.19 -15.76
C ASP A 189 8.70 4.12 -14.67
N PHE A 190 8.23 2.90 -14.96
CA PHE A 190 8.30 1.75 -14.05
C PHE A 190 9.64 1.01 -14.08
N ARG A 191 10.59 1.42 -14.92
CA ARG A 191 11.97 0.91 -14.87
C ARG A 191 12.66 1.27 -13.56
N ASN A 192 12.20 2.33 -12.90
CA ASN A 192 12.70 2.81 -11.61
C ASN A 192 12.11 2.04 -10.41
N ASP A 193 11.17 1.11 -10.63
CA ASP A 193 10.61 0.32 -9.53
C ASP A 193 11.65 -0.64 -8.95
N PRO A 194 11.75 -0.75 -7.61
CA PRO A 194 12.64 -1.69 -6.97
C PRO A 194 12.37 -3.12 -7.47
N PRO A 195 13.41 -3.87 -7.89
CA PRO A 195 13.24 -5.22 -8.37
C PRO A 195 12.88 -6.15 -7.20
N LEU A 196 11.90 -7.01 -7.43
CA LEU A 196 11.57 -8.10 -6.53
C LEU A 196 12.51 -9.27 -6.86
N ASN A 197 13.68 -9.30 -6.21
CA ASN A 197 14.73 -10.31 -6.44
C ASN A 197 14.35 -11.66 -5.82
N ILE A 198 13.28 -12.28 -6.34
CA ILE A 198 12.78 -13.58 -5.88
C ILE A 198 13.26 -14.67 -6.86
N PRO A 199 13.85 -15.77 -6.36
CA PRO A 199 14.19 -16.93 -7.17
C PRO A 199 12.98 -17.47 -7.95
N ASP A 200 13.21 -17.98 -9.16
CA ASP A 200 12.13 -18.44 -10.05
C ASP A 200 11.22 -19.49 -9.40
N GLU A 201 11.77 -20.34 -8.53
CA GLU A 201 11.06 -21.36 -7.76
C GLU A 201 9.98 -20.81 -6.81
N TYR A 202 10.10 -19.54 -6.37
CA TYR A 202 9.15 -18.94 -5.42
C TYR A 202 8.21 -17.91 -6.07
N LYS A 203 8.24 -17.73 -7.39
CA LYS A 203 7.39 -16.74 -8.08
C LYS A 203 5.89 -16.99 -7.90
N ASP A 204 5.49 -18.25 -7.75
CA ASP A 204 4.08 -18.62 -7.55
C ASP A 204 3.56 -18.26 -6.14
N PHE A 205 4.44 -17.95 -5.18
CA PHE A 205 4.06 -17.53 -3.83
C PHE A 205 3.78 -16.02 -3.71
N ILE A 206 3.95 -15.26 -4.81
CA ILE A 206 3.65 -13.82 -4.85
C ILE A 206 2.14 -13.63 -4.90
N TRP A 207 1.54 -13.38 -3.73
CA TRP A 207 0.09 -13.24 -3.56
C TRP A 207 -0.43 -11.84 -3.88
N PHE A 208 0.44 -10.82 -3.82
CA PHE A 208 0.08 -9.41 -3.99
C PHE A 208 0.39 -8.86 -5.40
N ALA A 209 -0.32 -7.80 -5.79
CA ALA A 209 -0.07 -7.04 -7.01
C ALA A 209 1.05 -6.00 -6.80
N ILE A 210 1.88 -5.81 -7.82
CA ILE A 210 2.91 -4.75 -7.89
C ILE A 210 2.48 -3.64 -8.86
N PRO A 211 3.03 -2.41 -8.79
CA PRO A 211 2.67 -1.29 -9.67
C PRO A 211 2.68 -1.64 -11.18
N LYS A 212 3.58 -2.52 -11.62
CA LYS A 212 3.62 -3.02 -13.02
C LYS A 212 2.38 -3.85 -13.41
N ASP A 213 1.75 -4.52 -12.46
CA ASP A 213 0.57 -5.35 -12.70
C ASP A 213 -0.69 -4.49 -12.94
N SER A 214 -0.81 -3.32 -12.30
CA SER A 214 -1.98 -2.44 -12.51
C SER A 214 -2.01 -1.86 -13.92
N ILE A 215 -0.85 -1.51 -14.49
CA ILE A 215 -0.75 -1.03 -15.88
C ILE A 215 -1.18 -2.11 -16.86
N ARG A 216 -0.74 -3.36 -16.68
CA ARG A 216 -1.15 -4.45 -17.57
C ARG A 216 -2.66 -4.58 -17.63
N LYS A 217 -3.34 -4.36 -16.50
CA LYS A 217 -4.79 -4.32 -16.40
C LYS A 217 -5.42 -3.04 -16.97
N ILE A 218 -4.73 -1.90 -16.89
CA ILE A 218 -5.17 -0.62 -17.49
C ILE A 218 -5.01 -0.63 -19.03
N VAL A 219 -3.93 -1.24 -19.54
CA VAL A 219 -3.54 -1.24 -20.96
C VAL A 219 -4.26 -2.32 -21.75
N ASN A 220 -4.33 -3.52 -21.20
CA ASN A 220 -4.99 -4.63 -21.86
C ASN A 220 -6.42 -4.67 -21.34
N ASP A 221 -7.32 -3.85 -21.86
CA ASP A 221 -8.78 -3.96 -21.67
C ASP A 221 -9.30 -5.26 -22.35
N VAL A 222 -8.67 -6.38 -22.03
CA VAL A 222 -8.74 -7.67 -22.69
C VAL A 222 -8.96 -8.71 -21.60
N GLU A 223 -10.20 -9.19 -21.61
CA GLU A 223 -10.67 -10.50 -21.17
C GLU A 223 -9.73 -11.30 -20.27
N GLN A 224 -10.24 -11.52 -19.05
CA GLN A 224 -9.93 -12.62 -18.13
C GLN A 224 -9.11 -13.76 -18.77
N LYS A 225 -7.78 -13.67 -18.72
CA LYS A 225 -6.93 -14.86 -18.76
C LYS A 225 -6.57 -15.21 -17.34
N ASP A 226 -7.31 -16.21 -16.85
CA ASP A 226 -7.11 -17.01 -15.66
C ASP A 226 -6.17 -16.38 -14.63
N SER A 227 -6.77 -15.72 -13.63
CA SER A 227 -6.04 -15.37 -12.43
C SER A 227 -5.43 -16.64 -11.86
N LYS A 228 -4.11 -16.83 -12.02
CA LYS A 228 -3.38 -17.83 -11.24
C LYS A 228 -3.88 -17.73 -9.81
N ALA A 229 -4.37 -18.85 -9.29
CA ALA A 229 -4.94 -18.91 -7.96
C ALA A 229 -3.89 -18.35 -6.99
N VAL A 230 -4.31 -17.38 -6.19
CA VAL A 230 -3.52 -16.89 -5.06
C VAL A 230 -3.15 -18.09 -4.17
N PRO A 231 -1.93 -18.11 -3.60
CA PRO A 231 -1.40 -19.26 -2.86
C PRO A 231 -2.19 -19.57 -1.57
N PHE A 232 -3.09 -18.68 -1.18
CA PHE A 232 -3.97 -18.85 -0.04
C PHE A 232 -5.34 -18.21 -0.34
N ARG A 233 -6.39 -18.76 0.25
CA ARG A 233 -7.76 -18.26 0.15
C ARG A 233 -8.33 -18.17 1.56
N PRO A 234 -8.75 -16.97 2.00
CA PRO A 234 -9.52 -16.85 3.24
C PRO A 234 -10.73 -17.79 3.17
N ASN A 235 -11.08 -18.46 4.27
CA ASN A 235 -12.29 -19.28 4.31
C ASN A 235 -13.50 -18.40 4.00
N ASN A 236 -14.22 -18.72 2.92
CA ASN A 236 -15.50 -18.11 2.56
C ASN A 236 -16.67 -18.75 3.32
N ASP A 237 -16.43 -19.41 4.46
CA ASP A 237 -17.48 -20.01 5.27
C ASP A 237 -18.20 -18.90 6.05
N ASN A 238 -19.12 -18.23 5.33
CA ASN A 238 -20.37 -17.64 5.80
C ASN A 238 -21.28 -17.34 4.59
#